data_AF-A0A1M4T2Y9-F1
#
_entry.id   AF-A0A1M4T2Y9-F1
#
_cell.length_a   1.000
_cell.length_b   1.000
_cell.length_c   1.000
_cell.angle_alpha   90.00
_cell.angle_beta   90.00
_cell.angle_gamma   90.00
#
_symmetry.space_group_name_H-M   'P 1'
#
loop_
_entity.id
_entity.type
_entity.pdbx_description
1 polymer ?
#
loop_
_entity_poly.entity_id
_entity_poly.type
_entity_poly.pdbx_seq_one_letter_code
_entity_poly.pdbx_strand_id
1 'polypeptide(L)'
;MTEALRFDGKILGATVSRTADRWCVAIQVEVPDHIFHRHRTGNGIVGVDLGVKAAMTLSSGETIAAPKPLKAALRRLKIRSRRVSRKVEAAKVAAGFAPNARLPKGTRLPISNNRRKSARTLARLHMRVANLRVDFIHKLTTRLCRENQAVVIEDLHVKGMLANDRLARAISDVGFGMIRSQMEYKANRYGTRLVIADRWYPSSRLCSVCGWKNEALTLSDRAWTCPECGTRHDRDLNAARNLERLATATALPVASPSSNGGTAAGRVPVVVGKVTPVRDECGQQATSGQEKNHAHLCAHS
;
A
#
# COMPACT_ATOMS: atom_id res chain seq x y z
N MET A 1 15.93 -31.03 -1.02
CA MET A 1 15.01 -30.53 0.04
C MET A 1 13.62 -30.58 -0.55
N THR A 2 12.75 -31.38 0.03
CA THR A 2 11.33 -31.49 -0.33
C THR A 2 10.53 -30.96 0.84
N GLU A 3 9.57 -30.07 0.58
CA GLU A 3 8.66 -29.54 1.60
C GLU A 3 7.25 -29.92 1.16
N ALA A 4 6.43 -30.39 2.10
CA ALA A 4 5.04 -30.67 1.82
C ALA A 4 4.30 -29.36 1.53
N LEU A 5 3.32 -29.39 0.63
CA LEU A 5 2.47 -28.23 0.40
C LEU A 5 1.67 -27.94 1.67
N ARG A 6 1.58 -26.65 2.01
CA ARG A 6 0.82 -26.19 3.17
C ARG A 6 -0.69 -26.37 3.01
N PHE A 7 -1.17 -26.44 1.77
CA PHE A 7 -2.58 -26.54 1.45
C PHE A 7 -2.80 -27.75 0.55
N ASP A 8 -3.79 -28.54 0.91
CA ASP A 8 -4.31 -29.62 0.08
C ASP A 8 -5.26 -29.03 -0.97
N GLY A 9 -5.07 -29.40 -2.23
CA GLY A 9 -5.88 -28.88 -3.32
C GLY A 9 -5.23 -29.06 -4.68
N LYS A 10 -5.94 -28.65 -5.73
CA LYS A 10 -5.45 -28.74 -7.11
C LYS A 10 -4.36 -27.70 -7.33
N ILE A 11 -3.17 -28.14 -7.76
CA ILE A 11 -2.10 -27.23 -8.16
C ILE A 11 -2.48 -26.61 -9.52
N LEU A 12 -2.58 -25.28 -9.55
CA LEU A 12 -2.90 -24.52 -10.75
C LEU A 12 -1.65 -24.10 -11.52
N GLY A 13 -0.53 -23.91 -10.82
CA GLY A 13 0.74 -23.55 -11.43
C GLY A 13 1.83 -23.26 -10.41
N ALA A 14 3.04 -23.05 -10.90
CA ALA A 14 4.18 -22.66 -10.07
C ALA A 14 4.97 -21.53 -10.74
N THR A 15 5.35 -20.53 -9.94
CA THR A 15 6.24 -19.46 -10.38
C THR A 15 7.59 -19.62 -9.70
N VAL A 16 8.64 -19.83 -10.49
CA VAL A 16 10.02 -19.82 -10.01
C VAL A 16 10.59 -18.41 -10.17
N SER A 17 11.10 -17.86 -9.08
CA SER A 17 11.71 -16.54 -9.07
C SER A 17 13.06 -16.56 -8.38
N ARG A 18 13.93 -15.63 -8.75
CA ARG A 18 15.22 -15.43 -8.10
C ARG A 18 15.39 -13.99 -7.67
N THR A 19 15.54 -13.78 -6.38
CA THR A 19 15.88 -12.46 -5.82
C THR A 19 17.26 -12.50 -5.21
N ALA A 20 18.17 -11.68 -5.74
CA ALA A 20 19.60 -11.75 -5.42
C ALA A 20 20.17 -13.16 -5.63
N ASP A 21 20.45 -13.88 -4.56
CA ASP A 21 20.96 -15.25 -4.56
C ASP A 21 19.99 -16.27 -3.97
N ARG A 22 18.75 -15.87 -3.69
CA ARG A 22 17.69 -16.76 -3.22
C ARG A 22 16.77 -17.13 -4.37
N TRP A 23 16.55 -18.43 -4.53
CA TRP A 23 15.50 -18.98 -5.38
C TRP A 23 14.26 -19.19 -4.52
N CYS A 24 13.11 -18.81 -5.06
CA CYS A 24 11.81 -19.02 -4.45
C CYS A 24 10.92 -19.72 -5.47
N VAL A 25 10.11 -20.66 -5.02
CA VAL A 25 9.03 -21.26 -5.81
C VAL A 25 7.72 -20.91 -5.10
N ALA A 26 6.82 -20.24 -5.80
CA ALA A 26 5.46 -19.98 -5.33
C ALA A 26 4.52 -20.94 -6.07
N ILE A 27 3.85 -21.81 -5.34
CA ILE A 27 2.93 -22.81 -5.89
C ILE A 27 1.51 -22.31 -5.62
N GLN A 28 0.73 -22.16 -6.69
CA GLN A 28 -0.66 -21.76 -6.61
C GLN A 28 -1.53 -23.01 -6.47
N VAL A 29 -2.31 -23.05 -5.39
CA VAL A 29 -3.20 -24.17 -5.07
C VAL A 29 -4.61 -23.62 -4.95
N GLU A 30 -5.55 -24.27 -5.64
CA GLU A 30 -6.98 -24.04 -5.49
C GLU A 30 -7.44 -24.64 -4.16
N VAL A 31 -8.08 -23.82 -3.33
CA VAL A 31 -8.56 -24.23 -2.00
C VAL A 31 -10.02 -23.84 -1.83
N PRO A 32 -10.82 -24.61 -1.07
CA PRO A 32 -12.17 -24.21 -0.72
C PRO A 32 -12.22 -22.90 0.08
N ASP A 33 -13.32 -22.15 -0.08
CA ASP A 33 -13.53 -20.84 0.55
C ASP A 33 -13.32 -20.85 2.07
N HIS A 34 -13.74 -21.91 2.77
CA HIS A 34 -13.59 -22.02 4.21
C HIS A 34 -12.12 -22.08 4.69
N ILE A 35 -11.16 -22.43 3.82
CA ILE A 35 -9.71 -22.38 4.10
C ILE A 35 -9.16 -20.97 3.87
N PHE A 36 -9.66 -20.30 2.83
CA PHE A 36 -9.28 -18.95 2.46
C PHE A 36 -9.73 -17.95 3.52
N HIS A 37 -11.04 -17.94 3.81
CA HIS A 37 -11.65 -17.01 4.75
C HIS A 37 -11.21 -17.28 6.19
N ARG A 38 -11.14 -16.21 6.98
CA ARG A 38 -10.70 -16.22 8.37
C ARG A 38 -11.67 -15.41 9.22
N HIS A 39 -11.86 -15.85 10.46
CA HIS A 39 -12.65 -15.08 11.42
C HIS A 39 -11.90 -13.85 11.90
N ARG A 40 -12.64 -12.74 12.00
CA ARG A 40 -12.19 -11.54 12.71
C ARG A 40 -12.21 -11.78 14.21
N THR A 41 -11.39 -11.02 14.91
CA THR A 41 -11.34 -11.00 16.38
C THR A 41 -12.02 -9.76 16.96
N GLY A 42 -12.50 -8.84 16.13
CA GLY A 42 -13.16 -7.63 16.58
C GLY A 42 -14.11 -7.03 15.55
N ASN A 43 -15.01 -6.19 16.05
CA ASN A 43 -16.07 -5.53 15.29
C ASN A 43 -15.93 -4.00 15.32
N GLY A 44 -14.71 -3.48 15.51
CA GLY A 44 -14.44 -2.05 15.45
C GLY A 44 -14.60 -1.49 14.03
N ILE A 45 -14.83 -0.18 13.93
CA ILE A 45 -14.65 0.58 12.70
C ILE A 45 -13.41 1.44 12.93
N VAL A 46 -12.52 1.53 11.95
CA VAL A 46 -11.33 2.36 12.09
C VAL A 46 -11.08 3.18 10.82
N GLY A 47 -10.91 4.48 10.99
CA GLY A 47 -10.40 5.36 9.95
C GLY A 47 -8.87 5.43 10.01
N VAL A 48 -8.22 5.43 8.86
CA VAL A 48 -6.76 5.39 8.73
C VAL A 48 -6.29 6.54 7.85
N ASP A 49 -5.62 7.51 8.47
CA ASP A 49 -4.89 8.55 7.76
C ASP A 49 -3.47 8.08 7.46
N LEU A 50 -3.05 8.08 6.19
CA LEU A 50 -1.75 7.57 5.75
C LEU A 50 -0.70 8.68 5.68
N GLY A 51 0.44 8.47 6.31
CA GLY A 51 1.48 9.48 6.45
C GLY A 51 2.87 9.04 5.97
N VAL A 52 3.75 10.02 5.75
CA VAL A 52 5.19 9.78 5.54
C VAL A 52 6.01 9.91 6.83
N LYS A 53 5.49 10.62 7.84
CA LYS A 53 6.15 10.82 9.14
C LYS A 53 5.89 9.61 10.03
N ALA A 54 4.64 9.42 10.43
CA ALA A 54 4.06 8.13 10.83
C ALA A 54 3.65 7.37 9.56
N ALA A 55 3.62 6.04 9.57
CA ALA A 55 3.06 5.27 8.46
C ALA A 55 1.56 5.52 8.35
N MET A 56 0.89 5.59 9.50
CA MET A 56 -0.53 5.94 9.60
C MET A 56 -0.93 6.39 11.00
N THR A 57 -2.02 7.12 11.07
CA THR A 57 -2.72 7.52 12.30
C THR A 57 -4.12 6.92 12.26
N LEU A 58 -4.52 6.24 13.33
CA LEU A 58 -5.83 5.60 13.46
C LEU A 58 -6.81 6.53 14.18
N SER A 59 -8.10 6.38 13.88
CA SER A 59 -9.16 7.15 14.54
C SER A 59 -9.27 6.88 16.04
N SER A 60 -8.76 5.74 16.50
CA SER A 60 -8.58 5.38 17.91
C SER A 60 -7.56 6.25 18.66
N GLY A 61 -6.74 7.04 17.96
CA GLY A 61 -5.63 7.81 18.53
C GLY A 61 -4.27 7.14 18.40
N GLU A 62 -4.20 5.87 18.02
CA GLU A 62 -2.92 5.18 17.82
C GLU A 62 -2.18 5.74 16.59
N THR A 63 -0.92 6.12 16.77
CA THR A 63 -0.03 6.56 15.69
C THR A 63 1.06 5.52 15.46
N ILE A 64 1.16 4.98 14.25
CA ILE A 64 2.06 3.88 13.93
C ILE A 64 3.27 4.40 13.18
N ALA A 65 4.46 4.24 13.74
CA ALA A 65 5.70 4.70 13.13
C ALA A 65 6.03 3.90 11.85
N ALA A 66 6.49 4.60 10.81
CA ALA A 66 7.01 3.94 9.62
C ALA A 66 8.44 3.40 9.88
N PRO A 67 8.74 2.14 9.51
CA PRO A 67 10.04 1.52 9.78
C PRO A 67 11.21 2.16 9.01
N LYS A 68 10.91 2.87 7.91
CA LYS A 68 11.86 3.59 7.04
C LYS A 68 13.16 2.80 6.71
N PRO A 69 13.06 1.53 6.29
CA PRO A 69 14.23 0.68 6.07
C PRO A 69 15.15 1.20 4.96
N LEU A 70 14.61 1.87 3.94
CA LEU A 70 15.43 2.51 2.90
C LEU A 70 16.27 3.62 3.51
N LYS A 71 15.67 4.54 4.28
CA LYS A 71 16.39 5.63 4.96
C LYS A 71 17.58 5.09 5.77
N ALA A 72 17.37 4.03 6.56
CA ALA A 72 18.42 3.38 7.35
C ALA A 72 19.53 2.71 6.52
N ALA A 73 19.20 2.25 5.31
CA ALA A 73 20.13 1.59 4.40
C ALA A 73 20.82 2.54 3.39
N LEU A 74 20.37 3.79 3.26
CA LEU A 74 20.78 4.72 2.19
C LEU A 74 22.29 4.87 2.05
N ARG A 75 23.02 5.10 3.15
CA ARG A 75 24.48 5.26 3.12
C ARG A 75 25.15 4.02 2.53
N ARG A 76 24.74 2.83 2.97
CA ARG A 76 25.27 1.54 2.51
C ARG A 76 24.91 1.29 1.04
N LEU A 77 23.68 1.58 0.64
CA LEU A 77 23.23 1.48 -0.75
C LEU A 77 24.04 2.40 -1.67
N LYS A 78 24.26 3.66 -1.29
CA LYS A 78 25.07 4.63 -2.06
C LYS A 78 26.49 4.14 -2.25
N ILE A 79 27.14 3.65 -1.19
CA ILE A 79 28.51 3.12 -1.26
C ILE A 79 28.58 1.89 -2.17
N ARG A 80 27.67 0.92 -1.99
CA ARG A 80 27.67 -0.33 -2.76
C ARG A 80 27.30 -0.09 -4.22
N SER A 81 26.34 0.79 -4.49
CA SER A 81 25.97 1.21 -5.85
C SER A 81 27.14 1.87 -6.57
N ARG A 82 27.83 2.83 -5.94
CA ARG A 82 29.05 3.45 -6.49
C ARG A 82 30.15 2.42 -6.78
N ARG A 83 30.36 1.44 -5.88
CA ARG A 83 31.34 0.36 -6.10
C ARG A 83 30.99 -0.51 -7.31
N VAL A 84 29.71 -0.83 -7.50
CA VAL A 84 29.24 -1.58 -8.68
C VAL A 84 29.40 -0.74 -9.95
N SER A 85 28.97 0.52 -9.92
CA SER A 85 29.11 1.46 -11.05
C SER A 85 30.57 1.60 -11.49
N ARG A 86 31.53 1.84 -10.59
CA ARG A 86 32.96 1.90 -10.94
C ARG A 86 33.49 0.61 -11.59
N LYS A 87 32.97 -0.55 -11.19
CA LYS A 87 33.34 -1.84 -11.80
C LYS A 87 32.70 -2.06 -13.17
N VAL A 88 31.53 -1.46 -13.41
CA VAL A 88 30.90 -1.44 -14.75
C VAL A 88 31.71 -0.53 -15.67
N GLU A 89 32.08 0.66 -15.21
CA GLU A 89 32.92 1.58 -15.99
C GLU A 89 34.29 0.98 -16.32
N ALA A 90 34.96 0.33 -15.35
CA ALA A 90 36.21 -0.39 -15.63
C ALA A 90 36.04 -1.50 -16.69
N ALA A 91 34.89 -2.19 -16.70
CA ALA A 91 34.60 -3.21 -17.71
C ALA A 91 34.31 -2.61 -19.11
N LYS A 92 33.78 -1.38 -19.19
CA LYS A 92 33.63 -0.65 -20.45
C LYS A 92 34.99 -0.29 -21.03
N VAL A 93 35.86 0.29 -20.19
CA VAL A 93 37.22 0.68 -20.61
C VAL A 93 38.03 -0.53 -21.06
N ALA A 94 37.97 -1.64 -20.32
CA ALA A 94 38.62 -2.89 -20.70
C ALA A 94 38.08 -3.50 -22.02
N ALA A 95 36.86 -3.15 -22.41
CA ALA A 95 36.26 -3.55 -23.68
C ALA A 95 36.47 -2.52 -24.80
N GLY A 96 37.35 -1.52 -24.60
CA GLY A 96 37.73 -0.53 -25.60
C GLY A 96 36.80 0.69 -25.70
N PHE A 97 35.83 0.84 -24.79
CA PHE A 97 34.93 1.99 -24.79
C PHE A 97 35.46 3.16 -23.95
N ALA A 98 35.17 4.38 -24.38
CA ALA A 98 35.49 5.57 -23.59
C ALA A 98 34.78 5.57 -22.20
N PRO A 99 35.37 6.20 -21.18
CA PRO A 99 34.72 6.38 -19.88
C PRO A 99 33.35 7.05 -20.01
N ASN A 100 32.35 6.60 -19.25
CA ASN A 100 30.97 7.09 -19.30
C ASN A 100 30.28 6.94 -20.67
N ALA A 101 30.87 6.22 -21.63
CA ALA A 101 30.24 6.00 -22.92
C ALA A 101 28.89 5.29 -22.76
N ARG A 102 27.94 5.72 -23.60
CA ARG A 102 26.67 5.01 -23.79
C ARG A 102 26.94 3.81 -24.69
N LEU A 103 26.58 2.63 -24.22
CA LEU A 103 26.80 1.39 -24.98
C LEU A 103 25.66 1.19 -26.01
N PRO A 104 25.96 0.70 -27.21
CA PRO A 104 24.96 0.22 -28.15
C PRO A 104 24.05 -0.84 -27.52
N LYS A 105 22.81 -0.94 -28.03
CA LYS A 105 21.88 -1.97 -27.59
C LYS A 105 22.44 -3.35 -27.95
N GLY A 106 22.44 -4.28 -27.00
CA GLY A 106 22.96 -5.64 -27.20
C GLY A 106 24.44 -5.83 -26.86
N THR A 107 25.19 -4.76 -26.55
CA THR A 107 26.59 -4.89 -26.13
C THR A 107 26.73 -5.73 -24.86
N ARG A 108 27.58 -6.76 -24.91
CA ARG A 108 27.94 -7.59 -23.76
C ARG A 108 29.31 -7.18 -23.23
N LEU A 109 29.33 -6.65 -22.01
CA LEU A 109 30.58 -6.38 -21.30
C LEU A 109 31.07 -7.64 -20.57
N PRO A 110 32.39 -7.85 -20.46
CA PRO A 110 32.94 -8.90 -19.61
C PRO A 110 32.53 -8.70 -18.14
N ILE A 111 32.22 -9.81 -17.46
CA ILE A 111 31.78 -9.79 -16.06
C ILE A 111 32.81 -10.51 -15.19
N SER A 112 33.63 -9.74 -14.48
CA SER A 112 34.59 -10.31 -13.51
C SER A 112 33.91 -10.88 -12.26
N ASN A 113 34.56 -11.86 -11.62
CA ASN A 113 34.09 -12.45 -10.35
C ASN A 113 33.89 -11.38 -9.26
N ASN A 114 34.78 -10.38 -9.21
CA ASN A 114 34.67 -9.25 -8.29
C ASN A 114 33.45 -8.35 -8.56
N ARG A 115 33.04 -8.20 -9.82
CA ARG A 115 31.80 -7.51 -10.20
C ARG A 115 30.58 -8.34 -9.79
N ARG A 116 30.56 -9.65 -10.08
CA ARG A 116 29.49 -10.57 -9.66
C ARG A 116 29.27 -10.53 -8.15
N LYS A 117 30.34 -10.63 -7.36
CA LYS A 117 30.29 -10.55 -5.88
C LYS A 117 29.69 -9.23 -5.40
N SER A 118 30.08 -8.10 -6.00
CA SER A 118 29.60 -6.77 -5.58
C SER A 118 28.14 -6.53 -5.95
N ALA A 119 27.74 -6.94 -7.16
CA ALA A 119 26.35 -6.90 -7.59
C ALA A 119 25.46 -7.74 -6.69
N ARG A 120 25.90 -8.97 -6.33
CA ARG A 120 25.20 -9.84 -5.38
C ARG A 120 25.05 -9.19 -4.00
N THR A 121 26.10 -8.57 -3.46
CA THR A 121 26.01 -7.84 -2.17
C THR A 121 25.01 -6.69 -2.24
N LEU A 122 25.00 -5.93 -3.33
CA LEU A 122 24.04 -4.84 -3.53
C LEU A 122 22.60 -5.38 -3.61
N ALA A 123 22.39 -6.44 -4.40
CA ALA A 123 21.08 -7.10 -4.54
C ALA A 123 20.55 -7.62 -3.21
N ARG A 124 21.40 -8.26 -2.37
CA ARG A 124 21.02 -8.70 -1.02
C ARG A 124 20.57 -7.55 -0.12
N LEU A 125 21.20 -6.37 -0.24
CA LEU A 125 20.82 -5.20 0.53
C LEU A 125 19.45 -4.65 0.08
N HIS A 126 19.20 -4.57 -1.23
CA HIS A 126 17.88 -4.21 -1.75
C HIS A 126 16.80 -5.19 -1.31
N MET A 127 17.07 -6.50 -1.41
CA MET A 127 16.16 -7.56 -0.93
C MET A 127 15.82 -7.39 0.55
N ARG A 128 16.82 -7.11 1.40
CA ARG A 128 16.58 -6.88 2.84
C ARG A 128 15.67 -5.68 3.09
N VAL A 129 15.90 -4.56 2.41
CA VAL A 129 15.05 -3.36 2.53
C VAL A 129 13.62 -3.66 2.10
N ALA A 130 13.45 -4.35 0.96
CA ALA A 130 12.14 -4.75 0.48
C ALA A 130 11.42 -5.67 1.47
N ASN A 131 12.09 -6.70 1.99
CA ASN A 131 11.51 -7.66 2.92
C ASN A 131 11.08 -7.02 4.24
N LEU A 132 11.88 -6.09 4.79
CA LEU A 132 11.51 -5.36 6.02
C LEU A 132 10.24 -4.52 5.82
N ARG A 133 10.13 -3.85 4.67
CA ARG A 133 8.94 -3.07 4.33
C ARG A 133 7.71 -3.98 4.14
N VAL A 134 7.88 -5.09 3.41
CA VAL A 134 6.81 -6.08 3.18
C VAL A 134 6.35 -6.69 4.51
N ASP A 135 7.26 -7.13 5.38
CA ASP A 135 6.93 -7.69 6.69
C ASP A 135 6.10 -6.74 7.55
N PHE A 136 6.53 -5.47 7.64
CA PHE A 136 5.79 -4.42 8.36
C PHE A 136 4.38 -4.24 7.80
N ILE A 137 4.25 -4.07 6.48
CA ILE A 137 2.95 -3.87 5.84
C ILE A 137 2.06 -5.09 6.06
N HIS A 138 2.60 -6.31 5.94
CA HIS A 138 1.80 -7.51 6.17
C HIS A 138 1.27 -7.58 7.59
N LYS A 139 2.10 -7.38 8.60
CA LYS A 139 1.67 -7.42 10.00
C LYS A 139 0.61 -6.36 10.28
N LEU A 140 0.86 -5.14 9.82
CA LEU A 140 -0.02 -3.99 10.04
C LEU A 140 -1.40 -4.20 9.41
N THR A 141 -1.45 -4.51 8.12
CA THR A 141 -2.72 -4.72 7.40
C THR A 141 -3.47 -5.95 7.90
N THR A 142 -2.76 -7.01 8.31
CA THR A 142 -3.40 -8.16 8.97
C THR A 142 -4.06 -7.77 10.29
N ARG A 143 -3.36 -6.99 11.13
CA ARG A 143 -3.91 -6.51 12.41
C ARG A 143 -5.20 -5.73 12.18
N LEU A 144 -5.15 -4.75 11.29
CA LEU A 144 -6.29 -3.87 11.02
C LEU A 144 -7.50 -4.63 10.45
N CYS A 145 -7.32 -5.52 9.47
CA CYS A 145 -8.43 -6.28 8.92
C CYS A 145 -8.97 -7.31 9.93
N ARG A 146 -8.12 -7.96 10.72
CA ARG A 146 -8.55 -8.97 11.69
C ARG A 146 -9.35 -8.37 12.85
N GLU A 147 -8.97 -7.19 13.32
CA GLU A 147 -9.53 -6.60 14.55
C GLU A 147 -10.74 -5.68 14.32
N ASN A 148 -11.09 -5.39 13.07
CA ASN A 148 -12.15 -4.44 12.72
C ASN A 148 -13.13 -5.05 11.72
N GLN A 149 -14.42 -4.75 11.89
CA GLN A 149 -15.44 -5.09 10.90
C GLN A 149 -15.37 -4.18 9.66
N ALA A 150 -14.86 -2.95 9.81
CA ALA A 150 -14.65 -2.03 8.70
C ALA A 150 -13.37 -1.20 8.89
N VAL A 151 -12.67 -0.96 7.78
CA VAL A 151 -11.47 -0.12 7.72
C VAL A 151 -11.69 0.92 6.63
N VAL A 152 -11.44 2.19 6.94
CA VAL A 152 -11.56 3.29 5.97
C VAL A 152 -10.18 3.87 5.67
N ILE A 153 -9.82 3.94 4.40
CA ILE A 153 -8.56 4.54 3.94
C ILE A 153 -8.84 5.57 2.83
N GLU A 154 -7.93 6.52 2.65
CA GLU A 154 -8.02 7.49 1.56
C GLU A 154 -7.59 6.91 0.20
N ASP A 155 -8.23 7.35 -0.89
CA ASP A 155 -7.71 7.16 -2.25
C ASP A 155 -6.54 8.08 -2.56
N LEU A 156 -5.35 7.70 -2.09
CA LEU A 156 -4.12 8.43 -2.40
C LEU A 156 -3.73 8.25 -3.89
N HIS A 157 -3.46 9.37 -4.57
CA HIS A 157 -2.88 9.34 -5.91
C HIS A 157 -1.38 8.97 -5.88
N VAL A 158 -1.05 7.74 -5.50
CA VAL A 158 0.34 7.30 -5.25
C VAL A 158 1.24 7.54 -6.46
N LYS A 159 0.77 7.30 -7.69
CA LYS A 159 1.53 7.58 -8.93
C LYS A 159 1.91 9.06 -9.04
N GLY A 160 0.95 9.96 -8.85
CA GLY A 160 1.20 11.41 -8.85
C GLY A 160 2.12 11.85 -7.71
N MET A 161 1.96 11.29 -6.50
CA MET A 161 2.84 11.61 -5.37
C MET A 161 4.28 11.13 -5.59
N LEU A 162 4.47 10.03 -6.32
CA LEU A 162 5.79 9.51 -6.71
C LEU A 162 6.46 10.33 -7.82
N ALA A 163 5.72 11.16 -8.56
CA ALA A 163 6.30 12.10 -9.52
C ALA A 163 7.03 13.27 -8.84
N ASN A 164 6.76 13.51 -7.55
CA ASN A 164 7.48 14.51 -6.77
C ASN A 164 8.76 13.92 -6.17
N ASP A 165 9.92 14.23 -6.77
CA ASP A 165 11.23 13.71 -6.37
C ASP A 165 11.59 13.93 -4.89
N ARG A 166 11.09 15.02 -4.27
CA ARG A 166 11.38 15.32 -2.85
C ARG A 166 10.71 14.34 -1.90
N LEU A 167 9.50 13.88 -2.24
CA LEU A 167 8.68 13.00 -1.40
C LEU A 167 8.70 11.54 -1.86
N ALA A 168 8.98 11.28 -3.14
CA ALA A 168 8.90 9.96 -3.76
C ALA A 168 9.64 8.89 -2.96
N ARG A 169 10.83 9.21 -2.45
CA ARG A 169 11.62 8.30 -1.62
C ARG A 169 10.93 7.96 -0.30
N ALA A 170 10.40 8.96 0.41
CA ALA A 170 9.74 8.73 1.70
C ALA A 170 8.44 7.93 1.53
N ILE A 171 7.66 8.27 0.50
CA ILE A 171 6.44 7.53 0.13
C ILE A 171 6.75 6.08 -0.24
N SER A 172 7.79 5.86 -1.05
CA SER A 172 8.24 4.52 -1.42
C SER A 172 8.73 3.71 -0.22
N ASP A 173 9.29 4.36 0.79
CA ASP A 173 9.78 3.71 2.01
C ASP A 173 8.62 3.21 2.89
N VAL A 174 7.49 3.93 2.90
CA VAL A 174 6.25 3.51 3.58
C VAL A 174 5.50 2.46 2.77
N GLY A 175 5.36 2.66 1.46
CA GLY A 175 4.74 1.70 0.56
C GLY A 175 3.20 1.78 0.47
N PHE A 176 2.63 2.99 0.35
CA PHE A 176 1.17 3.21 0.31
C PHE A 176 0.40 2.31 -0.66
N GLY A 177 0.90 2.13 -1.89
CA GLY A 177 0.24 1.24 -2.86
C GLY A 177 0.18 -0.21 -2.37
N MET A 178 1.24 -0.70 -1.73
CA MET A 178 1.28 -2.04 -1.15
C MET A 178 0.36 -2.15 0.07
N ILE A 179 0.23 -1.10 0.89
CA ILE A 179 -0.73 -1.07 2.01
C ILE A 179 -2.15 -1.28 1.47
N ARG A 180 -2.55 -0.50 0.45
CA ARG A 180 -3.87 -0.64 -0.18
C ARG A 180 -4.10 -2.05 -0.72
N SER A 181 -3.21 -2.57 -1.56
CA SER A 181 -3.38 -3.92 -2.14
C SER A 181 -3.41 -5.02 -1.07
N GLN A 182 -2.63 -4.89 0.01
CA GLN A 182 -2.66 -5.85 1.11
C GLN A 182 -3.94 -5.74 1.94
N MET A 183 -4.49 -4.53 2.10
CA MET A 183 -5.79 -4.33 2.74
C MET A 183 -6.91 -4.90 1.90
N GLU A 184 -6.95 -4.67 0.58
CA GLU A 184 -7.97 -5.23 -0.32
C GLU A 184 -8.00 -6.77 -0.21
N TYR A 185 -6.84 -7.40 -0.34
CA TYR A 185 -6.69 -8.85 -0.19
C TYR A 185 -7.16 -9.36 1.19
N LYS A 186 -6.72 -8.71 2.28
CA LYS A 186 -7.01 -9.19 3.63
C LYS A 186 -8.40 -8.84 4.11
N ALA A 187 -8.95 -7.74 3.62
CA ALA A 187 -10.32 -7.37 3.88
C ALA A 187 -11.26 -8.46 3.38
N ASN A 188 -11.10 -8.88 2.11
CA ASN A 188 -11.81 -10.03 1.57
C ASN A 188 -11.56 -11.31 2.41
N ARG A 189 -10.29 -11.56 2.76
CA ARG A 189 -9.93 -12.75 3.56
C ARG A 189 -10.62 -12.80 4.93
N TYR A 190 -10.76 -11.67 5.62
CA TYR A 190 -11.38 -11.60 6.94
C TYR A 190 -12.86 -11.18 6.87
N GLY A 191 -13.44 -11.00 5.68
CA GLY A 191 -14.77 -10.43 5.49
C GLY A 191 -14.92 -9.00 6.04
N THR A 192 -13.82 -8.28 6.20
CA THR A 192 -13.79 -6.88 6.66
C THR A 192 -14.23 -5.97 5.53
N ARG A 193 -15.09 -4.99 5.81
CA ARG A 193 -15.46 -3.98 4.81
C ARG A 193 -14.34 -2.96 4.66
N LEU A 194 -13.67 -2.94 3.51
CA LEU A 194 -12.74 -1.86 3.17
C LEU A 194 -13.49 -0.73 2.45
N VAL A 195 -13.51 0.45 3.05
CA VAL A 195 -14.09 1.65 2.44
C VAL A 195 -12.97 2.55 1.95
N ILE A 196 -13.03 2.92 0.67
CA ILE A 196 -12.09 3.86 0.08
C ILE A 196 -12.77 5.23 0.04
N ALA A 197 -12.26 6.17 0.83
CA ALA A 197 -12.73 7.54 0.79
C ALA A 197 -12.31 8.21 -0.52
N ASP A 198 -13.22 8.99 -1.10
CA ASP A 198 -12.93 9.75 -2.31
C ASP A 198 -11.72 10.67 -2.10
N ARG A 199 -10.92 10.83 -3.15
CA ARG A 199 -9.68 11.61 -3.11
C ARG A 199 -9.89 13.08 -2.70
N TRP A 200 -11.06 13.64 -3.01
CA TRP A 200 -11.40 15.02 -2.71
C TRP A 200 -12.13 15.16 -1.37
N TYR A 201 -12.32 14.06 -0.65
CA TYR A 201 -12.91 14.09 0.68
C TYR A 201 -12.02 14.93 1.63
N PRO A 202 -12.53 16.03 2.21
CA PRO A 202 -11.71 16.96 2.98
C PRO A 202 -11.48 16.49 4.42
N SER A 203 -11.03 15.24 4.61
CA SER A 203 -10.83 14.56 5.90
C SER A 203 -10.10 15.44 6.93
N SER A 204 -8.95 16.01 6.55
CA SER A 204 -8.11 16.83 7.44
C SER A 204 -8.65 18.24 7.69
N ARG A 205 -9.54 18.74 6.80
CA ARG A 205 -10.11 20.10 6.85
C ARG A 205 -11.47 20.15 7.55
N LEU A 206 -12.18 19.03 7.63
CA LEU A 206 -13.46 18.96 8.33
C LEU A 206 -13.25 18.85 9.84
N CYS A 207 -14.04 19.55 10.63
CA CYS A 207 -14.09 19.35 12.07
C CYS A 207 -14.76 18.01 12.36
N SER A 208 -14.02 17.08 12.99
CA SER A 208 -14.56 15.80 13.46
C SER A 208 -15.50 15.92 14.66
N VAL A 209 -15.96 17.11 15.03
CA VAL A 209 -17.02 17.32 16.04
C VAL A 209 -18.26 17.88 15.35
N CYS A 210 -18.21 19.12 14.86
CA CYS A 210 -19.37 19.83 14.29
C CYS A 210 -19.50 19.77 12.76
N GLY A 211 -18.48 19.32 12.03
CA GLY A 211 -18.50 19.24 10.57
C GLY A 211 -18.09 20.52 9.83
N TRP A 212 -17.75 21.60 10.53
CA TRP A 212 -17.22 22.82 9.90
C TRP A 212 -15.98 22.54 9.04
N LYS A 213 -15.90 23.16 7.86
CA LYS A 213 -14.81 22.95 6.90
C LYS A 213 -13.82 24.11 6.92
N ASN A 214 -12.58 23.82 7.30
CA ASN A 214 -11.48 24.76 7.25
C ASN A 214 -10.89 24.87 5.84
N GLU A 215 -11.27 25.90 5.09
CA GLU A 215 -10.76 26.12 3.73
C GLU A 215 -9.32 26.63 3.69
N ALA A 216 -8.88 27.30 4.75
CA ALA A 216 -7.55 27.92 4.86
C ALA A 216 -6.45 26.94 5.33
N LEU A 217 -6.80 25.71 5.73
CA LEU A 217 -5.85 24.77 6.30
C LEU A 217 -4.77 24.34 5.29
N THR A 218 -3.52 24.51 5.69
CA THR A 218 -2.32 24.18 4.92
C THR A 218 -1.65 22.89 5.41
N LEU A 219 -0.65 22.40 4.66
CA LEU A 219 0.10 21.20 5.06
C LEU A 219 1.01 21.40 6.28
N SER A 220 1.40 22.65 6.57
CA SER A 220 2.22 23.04 7.72
C SER A 220 1.44 23.03 9.02
N ASP A 221 0.13 23.23 8.96
CA ASP A 221 -0.73 23.29 10.13
C ASP A 221 -0.93 21.88 10.69
N ARG A 222 -0.26 21.58 11.80
CA ARG A 222 -0.35 20.27 12.47
C ARG A 222 -1.44 20.22 13.53
N ALA A 223 -1.81 21.37 14.06
CA ALA A 223 -2.95 21.52 14.94
C ALA A 223 -3.72 22.79 14.58
N TRP A 224 -5.03 22.76 14.77
CA TRP A 224 -5.91 23.90 14.55
C TRP A 224 -7.11 23.85 15.48
N THR A 225 -7.70 25.00 15.79
CA THR A 225 -8.90 25.10 16.62
C THR A 225 -10.09 25.41 15.73
N CYS A 226 -11.19 24.66 15.89
CA CYS A 226 -12.40 24.91 15.14
C CYS A 226 -13.05 26.22 15.62
N PRO A 227 -13.34 27.18 14.71
CA PRO A 227 -13.96 28.45 15.09
C PRO A 227 -15.44 28.30 15.50
N GLU A 228 -16.14 27.25 15.06
CA GLU A 228 -17.55 27.03 15.42
C GLU A 228 -17.74 26.35 16.77
N CYS A 229 -17.00 25.28 17.05
CA CYS A 229 -17.18 24.49 18.29
C CYS A 229 -16.02 24.61 19.29
N GLY A 230 -14.97 25.38 18.98
CA GLY A 230 -13.82 25.58 19.86
C GLY A 230 -12.91 24.36 20.05
N THR A 231 -13.21 23.21 19.42
CA THR A 231 -12.40 21.99 19.59
C THR A 231 -11.02 22.16 18.96
N ARG A 232 -9.97 21.83 19.72
CA ARG A 232 -8.60 21.75 19.21
C ARG A 232 -8.34 20.39 18.59
N HIS A 233 -7.87 20.37 17.35
CA HIS A 233 -7.59 19.18 16.57
C HIS A 233 -6.09 19.00 16.36
N ASP A 234 -5.59 17.77 16.54
CA ASP A 234 -4.44 17.27 15.78
C ASP A 234 -4.91 16.90 14.38
N ARG A 235 -4.18 17.34 13.35
CA ARG A 235 -4.63 17.24 11.96
C ARG A 235 -4.79 15.78 11.49
N ASP A 236 -3.83 14.92 11.81
CA ASP A 236 -3.78 13.54 11.33
C ASP A 236 -4.84 12.70 12.07
N LEU A 237 -5.01 12.89 13.39
CA LEU A 237 -6.07 12.25 14.16
C LEU A 237 -7.48 12.71 13.73
N ASN A 238 -7.66 14.00 13.47
CA ASN A 238 -8.93 14.54 12.99
C ASN A 238 -9.30 13.98 11.61
N ALA A 239 -8.33 13.87 10.70
CA ALA A 239 -8.52 13.21 9.42
C ALA A 239 -8.99 11.76 9.60
N ALA A 240 -8.30 10.99 10.45
CA ALA A 240 -8.67 9.61 10.72
C ALA A 240 -10.09 9.47 11.30
N ARG A 241 -10.50 10.33 12.23
CA ARG A 241 -11.89 10.34 12.77
C ARG A 241 -12.94 10.67 11.72
N ASN A 242 -12.66 11.59 10.80
CA ASN A 242 -13.58 11.88 9.70
C ASN A 242 -13.68 10.71 8.71
N LEU A 243 -12.58 9.99 8.46
CA LEU A 243 -12.60 8.77 7.65
C LEU A 243 -13.46 7.68 8.32
N GLU A 244 -13.32 7.46 9.63
CA GLU A 244 -14.16 6.51 10.36
C GLU A 244 -15.65 6.81 10.19
N ARG A 245 -16.03 8.10 10.30
CA ARG A 245 -17.42 8.55 10.11
C ARG A 245 -17.99 8.22 8.73
N LEU A 246 -17.18 8.16 7.68
CA LEU A 246 -17.64 7.77 6.34
C LEU A 246 -18.15 6.33 6.33
N ALA A 247 -17.49 5.41 7.05
CA ALA A 247 -17.98 4.04 7.15
C ALA A 247 -19.33 3.98 7.86
N THR A 248 -19.50 4.71 8.96
CA THR A 248 -20.76 4.75 9.71
C THR A 248 -21.90 5.37 8.90
N ALA A 249 -21.65 6.48 8.20
CA ALA A 249 -22.65 7.13 7.35
C ALA A 249 -23.06 6.27 6.14
N THR A 250 -22.13 5.46 5.61
CA THR A 250 -22.42 4.53 4.50
C THR A 250 -23.03 3.21 4.98
N ALA A 251 -22.90 2.88 6.28
CA ALA A 251 -23.37 1.62 6.86
C ALA A 251 -24.79 1.70 7.46
N LEU A 252 -25.38 2.88 7.60
CA LEU A 252 -26.76 3.04 8.04
C LEU A 252 -27.66 3.36 6.82
N PRO A 253 -28.50 2.43 6.33
CA PRO A 253 -29.78 2.86 5.80
C PRO A 253 -30.50 3.48 7.00
N VAL A 254 -30.65 4.80 7.00
CA VAL A 254 -31.47 5.48 7.99
C VAL A 254 -32.83 4.82 7.94
N ALA A 255 -33.17 4.03 8.96
CA ALA A 255 -34.55 3.71 9.25
C ALA A 255 -35.23 5.06 9.44
N SER A 256 -35.99 5.49 8.44
CA SER A 256 -36.80 6.69 8.52
C SER A 256 -37.73 6.51 9.72
N PRO A 257 -37.75 7.43 10.70
CA PRO A 257 -38.92 7.54 11.54
C PRO A 257 -40.04 7.98 10.61
N SER A 258 -41.12 7.21 10.56
CA SER A 258 -42.39 7.70 10.04
C SER A 258 -42.83 8.84 10.95
N SER A 259 -42.57 10.10 10.57
CA SER A 259 -43.11 11.25 11.28
C SER A 259 -43.88 12.14 10.31
N ASN A 260 -45.19 12.08 10.47
CA ASN A 260 -46.13 13.10 10.02
C ASN A 260 -45.74 14.46 10.62
N GLY A 261 -45.70 15.49 9.77
CA GLY A 261 -45.99 16.91 10.03
C GLY A 261 -45.31 17.65 11.20
N GLY A 262 -44.58 18.73 10.87
CA GLY A 262 -44.36 19.85 11.80
C GLY A 262 -42.97 20.49 11.78
N THR A 263 -42.84 21.54 10.97
CA THR A 263 -41.83 22.62 10.95
C THR A 263 -40.84 22.76 12.14
N ALA A 264 -39.53 22.71 11.85
CA ALA A 264 -38.53 23.69 12.28
C ALA A 264 -37.17 23.42 11.60
N ALA A 265 -36.50 24.49 11.15
CA ALA A 265 -35.29 24.46 10.35
C ALA A 265 -34.05 23.99 11.12
N GLY A 266 -33.34 23.00 10.56
CA GLY A 266 -32.00 22.58 10.98
C GLY A 266 -31.29 21.93 9.80
N ARG A 267 -30.43 22.70 9.12
CA ARG A 267 -29.76 22.30 7.88
C ARG A 267 -28.60 21.34 8.20
N VAL A 268 -28.84 20.03 8.11
CA VAL A 268 -27.77 19.01 8.11
C VAL A 268 -27.03 19.11 6.77
N PRO A 269 -25.69 19.19 6.73
CA PRO A 269 -24.97 19.19 5.48
C PRO A 269 -25.03 17.79 4.85
N VAL A 270 -25.64 17.70 3.67
CA VAL A 270 -25.61 16.52 2.81
C VAL A 270 -24.17 16.31 2.35
N VAL A 271 -23.52 15.26 2.84
CA VAL A 271 -22.21 14.83 2.35
C VAL A 271 -22.41 14.16 0.99
N VAL A 272 -22.28 14.94 -0.08
CA VAL A 272 -22.20 14.42 -1.45
C VAL A 272 -20.75 13.99 -1.70
N GLY A 273 -20.44 12.75 -1.33
CA GLY A 273 -19.24 12.05 -1.77
C GLY A 273 -19.66 10.72 -2.39
N LYS A 274 -19.31 10.48 -3.66
CA LYS A 274 -19.53 9.16 -4.27
C LYS A 274 -18.60 8.16 -3.56
N VAL A 275 -19.18 7.32 -2.71
CA VAL A 275 -18.48 6.18 -2.10
C VAL A 275 -18.58 5.03 -3.08
N THR A 276 -17.45 4.53 -3.55
CA THR A 276 -17.41 3.29 -4.35
C THR A 276 -17.17 2.13 -3.38
N PRO A 277 -18.19 1.38 -2.96
CA PRO A 277 -17.94 0.11 -2.30
C PRO A 277 -17.21 -0.80 -3.30
N VAL A 278 -16.20 -1.53 -2.83
CA VAL A 278 -15.67 -2.65 -3.60
C VAL A 278 -16.81 -3.67 -3.71
N ARG A 279 -17.36 -3.82 -4.92
CA ARG A 279 -18.39 -4.83 -5.21
C ARG A 279 -17.71 -6.17 -5.35
N ASP A 280 -18.09 -7.13 -4.51
CA ASP A 280 -17.87 -8.55 -4.77
C ASP A 280 -18.97 -9.03 -5.74
N GLU A 281 -18.70 -8.97 -7.03
CA GLU A 281 -19.53 -9.66 -8.03
C GLU A 281 -19.01 -11.10 -8.16
N CYS A 282 -19.54 -11.99 -7.31
CA CYS A 282 -19.52 -13.44 -7.53
C CYS A 282 -20.79 -13.81 -8.30
N GLY A 283 -20.64 -14.21 -9.57
CA GLY A 283 -21.76 -14.62 -10.41
C GLY A 283 -21.30 -15.00 -11.82
N GLN A 284 -21.47 -16.28 -12.13
CA GLN A 284 -20.99 -17.00 -13.32
C GLN A 284 -21.47 -16.40 -14.66
N GLN A 285 -20.58 -16.37 -15.65
CA GLN A 285 -20.94 -16.71 -17.03
C GLN A 285 -19.71 -17.21 -17.81
N ALA A 286 -19.97 -18.19 -18.67
CA ALA A 286 -19.02 -19.11 -19.25
C ALA A 286 -18.47 -18.66 -20.61
N THR A 287 -17.42 -19.37 -21.01
CA THR A 287 -16.93 -19.64 -22.38
C THR A 287 -16.00 -18.64 -23.12
N SER A 288 -14.82 -19.18 -23.44
CA SER A 288 -14.10 -19.09 -24.72
C SER A 288 -13.26 -17.83 -25.07
N GLY A 289 -12.05 -18.08 -25.61
CA GLY A 289 -11.23 -17.12 -26.37
C GLY A 289 -9.85 -16.79 -25.79
N GLN A 290 -8.93 -17.77 -25.72
CA GLN A 290 -7.66 -17.83 -26.47
C GLN A 290 -6.86 -16.53 -26.72
N GLU A 291 -5.60 -16.55 -26.22
CA GLU A 291 -4.34 -16.14 -26.89
C GLU A 291 -4.11 -14.64 -27.18
N LYS A 292 -2.94 -14.00 -26.97
CA LYS A 292 -1.53 -14.43 -27.10
C LYS A 292 -0.60 -13.32 -26.54
N ASN A 293 0.69 -13.67 -26.43
CA ASN A 293 1.89 -12.83 -26.30
C ASN A 293 2.49 -12.56 -24.91
N HIS A 294 3.09 -13.61 -24.34
CA HIS A 294 4.43 -13.46 -23.74
C HIS A 294 5.33 -14.61 -24.20
N ALA A 295 6.07 -14.38 -25.29
CA ALA A 295 7.15 -15.23 -25.73
C ALA A 295 8.49 -14.72 -25.16
N HIS A 296 9.11 -15.62 -24.39
CA HIS A 296 10.54 -15.98 -24.38
C HIS A 296 11.63 -14.90 -24.27
N LEU A 297 12.51 -15.11 -23.28
CA LEU A 297 13.87 -15.57 -23.60
C LEU A 297 14.44 -16.41 -22.44
N CYS A 298 14.82 -17.63 -22.81
CA CYS A 298 15.23 -18.75 -21.98
C CYS A 298 16.60 -18.56 -21.33
N ALA A 299 16.81 -19.38 -20.29
CA ALA A 299 18.10 -19.84 -19.81
C ALA A 299 18.95 -20.45 -20.93
N HIS A 300 20.27 -20.39 -20.79
CA HIS A 300 21.18 -21.53 -21.00
C HIS A 300 22.47 -21.30 -20.21
N SER A 301 22.89 -22.37 -19.53
CA SER A 301 24.24 -22.76 -19.08
C SER A 301 25.11 -21.75 -18.32
#